data_AF-A0AA92W760-F1
#
_entry.id   AF-A0AA92W760-F1
#
_cell.length_a   1.000
_cell.length_b   1.000
_cell.length_c   1.000
_cell.angle_alpha   90.00
_cell.angle_beta   90.00
_cell.angle_gamma   90.00
#
_symmetry.space_group_name_H-M   'P 1'
#
loop_
_entity.id
_entity.type
_entity.pdbx_description
1 polymer ?
#
loop_
_entity_poly.entity_id
_entity_poly.type
_entity_poly.pdbx_seq_one_letter_code
_entity_poly.pdbx_strand_id
1 'polypeptide(L)'
;MPQAPDHLMKETLYMKIIHLLDRHRTWLEIESIATVRNHTIVRNGRMTDILSRVLVVKAIHHHFPYTRGQVWQIAEYDLEQAIKSLRTTDGAFRQRIIKGELTLEDVERIISTATHGVVQPDLSPLPLFTCYTYYDK
;
A
#
# COMPACT_ATOMS: atom_id res chain seq x y z
N MET A 1 14.53 -12.46 18.52
CA MET A 1 13.06 -12.31 18.59
C MET A 1 12.66 -11.25 17.57
N PRO A 2 11.58 -11.43 16.78
CA PRO A 2 11.11 -10.36 15.91
C PRO A 2 10.72 -9.16 16.78
N GLN A 3 11.24 -7.98 16.47
CA GLN A 3 10.88 -6.77 17.19
C GLN A 3 9.47 -6.33 16.78
N ALA A 4 8.65 -5.96 17.77
CA ALA A 4 7.30 -5.46 17.52
C ALA A 4 7.38 -4.02 16.98
N PRO A 5 6.48 -3.61 16.07
CA PRO A 5 6.41 -2.25 15.59
C PRO A 5 5.97 -1.29 16.70
N ASP A 6 6.49 -0.07 16.68
CA ASP A 6 6.21 0.95 17.71
C ASP A 6 4.78 1.51 17.62
N HIS A 7 4.18 1.41 16.44
CA HIS A 7 2.83 1.88 16.15
C HIS A 7 2.18 0.92 15.17
N LEU A 8 0.94 0.49 15.48
CA LEU A 8 0.23 -0.51 14.70
C LEU A 8 -1.12 0.03 14.24
N MET A 9 -1.28 0.10 12.94
CA MET A 9 -2.55 0.26 12.27
C MET A 9 -3.49 -0.88 12.66
N LYS A 10 -4.80 -0.66 12.62
CA LYS A 10 -5.76 -1.74 12.90
C LYS A 10 -5.51 -2.91 11.94
N GLU A 11 -5.12 -4.07 12.47
CA GLU A 11 -4.70 -5.25 11.70
C GLU A 11 -5.74 -5.65 10.63
N THR A 12 -7.03 -5.57 10.96
CA THR A 12 -8.12 -5.87 10.02
C THR A 12 -8.12 -4.95 8.80
N LEU A 13 -7.75 -3.68 8.99
CA LEU A 13 -7.71 -2.69 7.91
C LEU A 13 -6.45 -2.89 7.06
N TYR A 14 -5.30 -3.16 7.68
CA TYR A 14 -4.06 -3.50 6.99
C TYR A 14 -4.24 -4.74 6.10
N MET A 15 -4.80 -5.82 6.67
CA MET A 15 -5.09 -7.04 5.92
C MET A 15 -6.13 -6.84 4.82
N LYS A 16 -7.12 -5.94 5.01
CA LYS A 16 -8.09 -5.63 3.95
C LYS A 16 -7.44 -4.93 2.76
N ILE A 17 -6.51 -4.00 3.00
CA ILE A 17 -5.73 -3.34 1.95
C ILE A 17 -4.91 -4.37 1.18
N ILE A 18 -4.16 -5.22 1.90
CA ILE A 18 -3.37 -6.30 1.29
C ILE A 18 -4.25 -7.21 0.45
N HIS A 19 -5.39 -7.65 0.96
CA HIS A 19 -6.27 -8.56 0.24
C HIS A 19 -6.80 -7.94 -1.06
N LEU A 20 -7.23 -6.68 -1.02
CA LEU A 20 -7.71 -5.99 -2.21
C LEU A 20 -6.56 -5.75 -3.22
N LEU A 21 -5.39 -5.32 -2.73
CA LEU A 21 -4.20 -5.14 -3.55
C LEU A 21 -3.80 -6.45 -4.22
N ASP A 22 -3.66 -7.53 -3.47
CA ASP A 22 -3.24 -8.83 -3.98
C ASP A 22 -4.26 -9.37 -5.00
N ARG A 23 -5.56 -9.31 -4.69
CA ARG A 23 -6.61 -9.86 -5.56
C ARG A 23 -6.76 -9.09 -6.87
N HIS A 24 -6.52 -7.78 -6.86
CA HIS A 24 -6.83 -6.87 -7.97
C HIS A 24 -5.59 -6.25 -8.62
N ARG A 25 -4.38 -6.64 -8.21
CA ARG A 25 -3.12 -6.19 -8.82
C ARG A 25 -3.12 -6.47 -10.33
N THR A 26 -2.41 -5.66 -11.10
CA THR A 26 -2.30 -5.82 -12.57
C THR A 26 -0.87 -6.09 -13.01
N TRP A 27 0.08 -5.31 -12.49
CA TRP A 27 1.49 -5.40 -12.87
C TRP A 27 2.44 -5.63 -11.68
N LEU A 28 1.91 -5.64 -10.45
CA LEU A 28 2.67 -5.80 -9.21
C LEU A 28 2.39 -7.14 -8.50
N GLU A 29 3.29 -7.56 -7.63
CA GLU A 29 3.10 -8.63 -6.65
C GLU A 29 3.46 -8.15 -5.24
N ILE A 30 2.93 -8.83 -4.23
CA ILE A 30 3.32 -8.61 -2.83
C ILE A 30 4.42 -9.61 -2.48
N GLU A 31 5.63 -9.10 -2.21
CA GLU A 31 6.76 -9.94 -1.79
C GLU A 31 6.75 -10.21 -0.28
N SER A 32 6.30 -9.24 0.53
CA SER A 32 6.22 -9.40 1.98
C SER A 32 5.19 -8.45 2.60
N ILE A 33 4.53 -8.93 3.66
CA ILE A 33 3.55 -8.15 4.43
C ILE A 33 3.92 -7.98 5.90
N ALA A 34 4.96 -8.66 6.38
CA ALA A 34 5.27 -8.80 7.80
C ALA A 34 6.70 -8.35 8.17
N THR A 35 7.50 -7.93 7.20
CA THR A 35 8.86 -7.45 7.46
C THR A 35 8.82 -6.17 8.30
N VAL A 36 9.60 -6.10 9.37
CA VAL A 36 9.75 -4.88 10.19
C VAL A 36 11.11 -4.25 9.88
N ARG A 37 11.14 -2.93 9.70
CA ARG A 37 12.33 -2.13 9.39
C ARG A 37 12.32 -0.82 10.20
N ASN A 38 13.50 -0.22 10.35
CA ASN A 38 13.59 1.18 10.79
C ASN A 38 13.00 2.08 9.70
N HIS A 39 12.13 3.00 10.10
CA HIS A 39 11.51 4.01 9.26
C HIS A 39 11.71 5.38 9.89
N THR A 40 12.28 6.32 9.16
CA THR A 40 12.56 7.66 9.67
C THR A 40 11.34 8.55 9.48
N ILE A 41 10.84 9.12 10.58
CA ILE A 41 9.71 10.04 10.58
C ILE A 41 10.13 11.42 11.07
N VAL A 42 9.37 12.45 10.71
CA VAL A 42 9.50 13.78 11.31
C VAL A 42 8.48 13.91 12.44
N ARG A 43 8.96 14.02 13.68
CA ARG A 43 8.14 14.22 14.88
C ARG A 43 8.61 15.49 15.59
N ASN A 44 7.70 16.46 15.79
CA ASN A 44 8.00 17.75 16.44
C ASN A 44 9.23 18.48 15.82
N GLY A 45 9.35 18.45 14.49
CA GLY A 45 10.45 19.08 13.77
C GLY A 45 11.81 18.36 13.86
N ARG A 46 11.85 17.15 14.43
CA ARG A 46 13.06 16.32 14.50
C ARG A 46 12.86 15.02 13.71
N MET A 47 13.91 14.57 13.06
CA MET A 47 13.97 13.22 12.48
C MET A 47 14.12 12.21 13.62
N THR A 48 13.36 11.13 13.58
CA THR A 48 13.39 10.05 14.57
C THR A 48 13.07 8.74 13.89
N ASP A 49 13.83 7.70 14.20
CA ASP A 49 13.58 6.36 13.67
C ASP A 49 12.55 5.64 14.54
N ILE A 50 11.64 4.94 13.88
CA ILE A 50 10.67 4.02 14.50
C ILE A 50 10.79 2.65 13.84
N LEU A 51 10.40 1.60 14.54
CA LEU A 51 10.18 0.29 13.95
C LEU A 51 8.80 0.24 13.31
N SER A 52 8.74 0.06 11.99
CA SER A 52 7.51 -0.05 11.23
C SER A 52 7.47 -1.36 10.44
N ARG A 53 6.30 -1.98 10.39
CA ARG A 53 6.03 -3.07 9.44
C ARG A 53 6.02 -2.47 8.03
N VAL A 54 6.49 -3.21 7.06
CA VAL A 54 6.67 -2.76 5.68
C VAL A 54 5.95 -3.72 4.74
N LEU A 55 5.06 -3.15 3.94
CA LEU A 55 4.51 -3.81 2.76
C LEU A 55 5.54 -3.70 1.63
N VAL A 56 6.04 -4.86 1.18
CA VAL A 56 6.99 -4.94 0.08
C VAL A 56 6.25 -5.38 -1.17
N VAL A 57 6.27 -4.53 -2.19
CA VAL A 57 5.66 -4.79 -3.50
C VAL A 57 6.69 -4.71 -4.61
N LYS A 58 6.46 -5.46 -5.68
CA LYS A 58 7.39 -5.54 -6.81
C LYS A 58 6.69 -5.54 -8.14
N ALA A 59 7.30 -4.88 -9.11
CA ALA A 59 6.88 -4.94 -10.51
C ALA A 59 7.17 -6.33 -11.09
N ILE A 60 6.13 -7.09 -11.46
CA ILE A 60 6.27 -8.37 -12.16
C ILE A 60 6.13 -8.23 -13.67
N HIS A 61 5.48 -7.16 -14.13
CA HIS A 61 5.36 -6.77 -15.53
C HIS A 61 5.90 -5.35 -15.74
N HIS A 62 6.28 -5.03 -16.98
CA HIS A 62 6.59 -3.65 -17.35
C HIS A 62 5.30 -2.83 -17.40
N HIS A 63 5.27 -1.70 -16.71
CA HIS A 63 4.10 -0.81 -16.66
C HIS A 63 4.62 0.62 -16.54
N PHE A 64 4.74 1.33 -17.67
CA PHE A 64 5.38 2.64 -17.70
C PHE A 64 4.79 3.59 -16.62
N PRO A 65 5.61 4.23 -15.77
CA PRO A 65 7.08 4.37 -15.84
C PRO A 65 7.88 3.27 -15.10
N TYR A 66 7.23 2.23 -14.61
CA TYR A 66 7.80 1.17 -13.79
C TYR A 66 8.48 0.08 -14.62
N THR A 67 9.71 -0.23 -14.24
CA THR A 67 10.51 -1.31 -14.82
C THR A 67 10.27 -2.60 -14.04
N ARG A 68 10.11 -3.73 -14.77
CA ARG A 68 10.01 -5.06 -14.18
C ARG A 68 11.17 -5.33 -13.21
N GLY A 69 10.86 -5.86 -12.03
CA GLY A 69 11.81 -6.16 -10.97
C GLY A 69 12.05 -5.00 -10.00
N GLN A 70 11.54 -3.79 -10.25
CA GLN A 70 11.56 -2.71 -9.26
C GLN A 70 10.77 -3.10 -8.01
N VAL A 71 11.32 -2.77 -6.84
CA VAL A 71 10.75 -3.10 -5.52
C VAL A 71 10.51 -1.82 -4.74
N TRP A 72 9.34 -1.71 -4.13
CA TRP A 72 8.99 -0.63 -3.23
C TRP A 72 8.67 -1.18 -1.84
N GLN A 73 9.14 -0.44 -0.84
CA GLN A 73 8.93 -0.70 0.57
C GLN A 73 8.05 0.41 1.12
N ILE A 74 6.81 0.07 1.47
CA ILE A 74 5.81 1.03 1.94
C ILE A 74 5.60 0.77 3.43
N ALA A 75 6.01 1.72 4.27
CA ALA A 75 5.85 1.57 5.71
C ALA A 75 4.37 1.62 6.10
N GLU A 76 3.98 0.77 7.05
CA GLU A 76 2.63 0.76 7.64
C GLU A 76 2.32 2.14 8.26
N TYR A 77 3.34 2.80 8.80
CA TYR A 77 3.22 4.17 9.29
C TYR A 77 2.72 5.13 8.19
N ASP A 78 3.28 5.07 6.99
CA ASP A 78 2.91 5.97 5.88
C ASP A 78 1.52 5.64 5.33
N LEU A 79 1.16 4.36 5.27
CA LEU A 79 -0.21 3.91 4.96
C LEU A 79 -1.22 4.52 5.95
N GLU A 80 -0.90 4.52 7.24
CA GLU A 80 -1.76 5.11 8.23
C GLU A 80 -1.83 6.64 8.12
N GLN A 81 -0.72 7.32 7.84
CA GLN A 81 -0.74 8.78 7.59
C GLN A 81 -1.59 9.12 6.37
N ALA A 82 -1.49 8.33 5.29
CA ALA A 82 -2.33 8.48 4.11
C ALA A 82 -3.83 8.36 4.46
N ILE A 83 -4.21 7.34 5.24
CA ILE A 83 -5.60 7.16 5.68
C ILE A 83 -6.07 8.31 6.57
N LYS A 84 -5.23 8.80 7.49
CA LYS A 84 -5.55 9.96 8.34
C LYS A 84 -5.79 11.22 7.50
N SER A 85 -4.94 11.45 6.49
CA SER A 85 -5.08 12.57 5.57
C SER A 85 -6.38 12.47 4.77
N LEU A 86 -6.62 11.32 4.12
CA LEU A 86 -7.82 11.07 3.33
C LEU A 86 -9.12 11.19 4.15
N ARG A 87 -9.13 10.71 5.40
CA ARG A 87 -10.27 10.86 6.32
C ARG A 87 -10.60 12.30 6.67
N THR A 88 -9.60 13.19 6.60
CA THR A 88 -9.76 14.62 6.89
C THR A 88 -10.34 15.34 5.68
N THR A 89 -9.91 14.97 4.48
CA THR A 89 -10.30 15.65 3.24
C THR A 89 -11.56 15.09 2.60
N ASP A 90 -11.88 13.81 2.79
CA ASP A 90 -12.97 13.10 2.13
C ASP A 90 -13.90 12.43 3.15
N GLY A 91 -15.07 13.05 3.34
CA GLY A 91 -16.08 12.56 4.26
C GLY A 91 -16.68 11.21 3.86
N ALA A 92 -16.78 10.92 2.55
CA ALA A 92 -17.30 9.65 2.05
C ALA A 92 -16.29 8.51 2.29
N PHE A 93 -15.01 8.76 2.03
CA PHE A 93 -13.92 7.87 2.39
C PHE A 93 -13.93 7.54 3.89
N ARG A 94 -14.09 8.57 4.74
CA ARG A 94 -14.21 8.37 6.19
C ARG A 94 -15.34 7.41 6.56
N GLN A 95 -16.51 7.55 5.93
CA GLN A 95 -17.64 6.65 6.20
C GLN A 95 -17.33 5.21 5.76
N ARG A 96 -16.73 5.02 4.58
CA ARG A 96 -16.32 3.70 4.10
C ARG A 96 -15.31 3.02 5.03
N ILE A 97 -14.31 3.75 5.53
CA ILE A 97 -13.35 3.23 6.52
C ILE A 97 -14.05 2.78 7.82
N ILE A 98 -14.99 3.58 8.33
CA ILE A 98 -15.71 3.24 9.57
C ILE A 98 -16.56 1.98 9.38
N LYS A 99 -17.20 1.84 8.21
CA LYS A 99 -18.03 0.67 7.86
C LYS A 99 -17.23 -0.55 7.43
N GLY A 100 -15.93 -0.41 7.14
CA GLY A 100 -15.09 -1.48 6.59
C GLY A 100 -15.33 -1.76 5.11
N GLU A 101 -15.90 -0.80 4.38
CA GLU A 101 -16.32 -0.90 2.97
C GLU A 101 -15.28 -0.27 2.02
N LEU A 102 -14.00 -0.58 2.21
CA LEU A 102 -12.93 -0.11 1.32
C LEU A 102 -13.17 -0.56 -0.13
N THR A 103 -13.11 0.39 -1.06
CA THR A 103 -13.15 0.13 -2.51
C THR A 103 -11.75 -0.05 -3.10
N LEU A 104 -11.65 -0.44 -4.38
CA LEU A 104 -10.37 -0.48 -5.10
C LEU A 104 -9.76 0.91 -5.24
N GLU A 105 -10.59 1.91 -5.56
CA GLU A 105 -10.17 3.31 -5.65
C GLU A 105 -9.63 3.82 -4.30
N ASP A 106 -10.22 3.39 -3.18
CA ASP A 106 -9.70 3.74 -1.86
C ASP A 106 -8.29 3.17 -1.66
N VAL A 107 -8.04 1.93 -2.08
CA VAL A 107 -6.72 1.29 -1.98
C VAL A 107 -5.70 1.96 -2.89
N GLU A 108 -6.07 2.27 -4.15
CA GLU A 108 -5.28 3.09 -5.08
C GLU A 108 -4.82 4.39 -4.41
N ARG A 109 -5.78 5.13 -3.86
CA ARG A 109 -5.52 6.43 -3.23
C ARG A 109 -4.66 6.29 -1.99
N ILE A 110 -4.85 5.24 -1.18
CA ILE A 110 -4.02 4.99 0.00
C ILE A 110 -2.56 4.71 -0.41
N ILE A 111 -2.32 3.80 -1.36
CA ILE A 111 -0.96 3.46 -1.81
C ILE A 111 -0.29 4.66 -2.48
N SER A 112 -0.99 5.34 -3.38
CA SER A 112 -0.48 6.53 -4.06
C SER A 112 -0.16 7.64 -3.05
N THR A 113 -1.03 7.90 -2.07
CA THR A 113 -0.77 8.94 -1.05
C THR A 113 0.39 8.56 -0.13
N ALA A 114 0.46 7.30 0.32
CA ALA A 114 1.51 6.82 1.22
C ALA A 114 2.90 6.83 0.55
N THR A 115 2.94 6.64 -0.78
CA THR A 115 4.17 6.67 -1.58
C THR A 115 4.42 8.04 -2.21
N HIS A 116 3.66 9.07 -1.84
CA HIS A 116 3.76 10.42 -2.41
C HIS A 116 3.66 10.45 -3.95
N GLY A 117 2.84 9.57 -4.52
CA GLY A 117 2.59 9.43 -5.96
C GLY A 117 3.61 8.55 -6.69
N VAL A 118 4.60 7.98 -6.00
CA VAL A 118 5.63 7.14 -6.63
C VAL A 118 5.06 5.82 -7.12
N VAL A 119 4.07 5.24 -6.42
CA VAL A 119 3.47 3.95 -6.82
C VAL A 119 1.99 4.14 -7.09
N GLN A 120 1.56 3.76 -8.30
CA GLN A 120 0.17 3.71 -8.73
C GLN A 120 -0.16 2.27 -9.14
N PRO A 121 -0.86 1.51 -8.29
CA PRO A 121 -1.13 0.08 -8.51
C PRO A 121 -1.89 -0.28 -9.79
N ASP A 122 -2.72 0.62 -10.31
CA ASP A 122 -3.62 0.38 -11.45
C ASP A 122 -4.47 -0.90 -11.28
N LEU A 123 -5.19 -0.99 -10.16
CA LEU A 123 -6.02 -2.12 -9.76
C LEU A 123 -7.20 -2.32 -10.71
N SER A 124 -7.43 -3.56 -11.10
CA SER A 124 -8.53 -3.94 -11.97
C SER A 124 -9.65 -4.65 -11.21
N PRO A 125 -10.93 -4.36 -11.46
CA PRO A 125 -12.03 -5.17 -10.93
C PRO A 125 -12.03 -6.59 -11.52
N LEU A 126 -11.33 -6.82 -12.63
CA LEU A 126 -11.17 -8.14 -13.24
C LEU A 126 -9.95 -8.86 -12.64
N PRO A 127 -10.08 -10.13 -12.24
CA PRO A 127 -8.95 -10.90 -11.73
C PRO A 127 -7.89 -11.12 -12.84
N LEU A 128 -6.62 -11.09 -12.46
CA LEU A 128 -5.43 -11.20 -13.33
C LEU A 128 -5.43 -12.29 -14.40
N PHE A 129 -6.24 -13.34 -14.26
CA PHE A 129 -6.28 -14.45 -15.20
C PHE A 129 -6.81 -14.08 -16.60
N THR A 130 -7.23 -12.83 -16.85
CA THR A 130 -7.81 -12.45 -18.15
C THR A 130 -6.96 -11.54 -19.04
N CYS A 131 -5.82 -10.97 -18.61
CA CYS A 131 -5.33 -9.76 -19.31
C CYS A 131 -3.86 -9.70 -19.79
N TYR A 132 -2.94 -10.63 -19.49
CA TYR A 132 -1.52 -10.39 -19.84
C TYR A 132 -0.77 -11.49 -20.58
N THR A 133 -1.43 -12.53 -21.10
CA THR A 133 -0.76 -13.51 -21.97
C THR A 133 -0.63 -13.10 -23.44
N TYR A 134 -1.05 -11.88 -23.83
CA TYR A 134 -1.15 -11.51 -25.26
C TYR A 134 -0.07 -10.54 -25.79
N TYR A 135 0.73 -9.88 -24.94
CA TYR A 135 1.65 -8.83 -25.42
C TYR A 135 3.11 -8.92 -24.93
N ASP A 136 3.53 -9.99 -24.27
CA ASP A 136 4.96 -10.26 -24.11
C ASP A 136 5.52 -10.85 -25.43
N LYS A 137 5.88 -9.97 -26.37
CA LYS A 137 6.75 -10.25 -27.52
C LYS A 137 7.98 -9.35 -27.48
#